data_AF-A0A2V8X6I3-F1
#
_entry.id   AF-A0A2V8X6I3-F1
#
_cell.length_a   1.000
_cell.length_b   1.000
_cell.length_c   1.000
_cell.angle_alpha   90.00
_cell.angle_beta   90.00
_cell.angle_gamma   90.00
#
_symmetry.space_group_name_H-M   'P 1'
#
loop_
_entity.id
_entity.type
_entity.pdbx_description
1 polymer ?
#
loop_
_entity_poly.entity_id
_entity_poly.type
_entity_poly.pdbx_seq_one_letter_code
_entity_poly.pdbx_strand_id
1 'polypeptide(L)'
;MAEYKGRVEEAMAERGLNGRAKVQATGNTLTLAGKLRPAEHGELLKFLRNAPSDVRVIDHIEYDDTPLAAAGNPEEGGHPVPGAGRGAIHVVTDVLGATAVLHGPAGRVLSKCDTPCSFNNLAPAQYSLEVQKGGYQSVQTALQVKNGGVQDQKIKLESLAKGIYISSQPPGADVFINGAKQSGQTPVTLPLAPGQYNLVLRLPGYEAYAGNIQIKDNIQTQLNATLNEKSATRVAWAQVNTDPKGAEILVDGTSTGQFTPARVQVPAGLHNVTLRLNGYQQAKRTVQVSEGGTVTINESLRPK
;
A
#
# COMPACT_ATOMS: atom_id res chain seq x y z
N MET A 1 -4.01 12.05 5.79
CA MET A 1 -5.07 11.82 6.80
C MET A 1 -6.07 12.97 6.91
N ALA A 2 -5.66 14.21 7.23
CA ALA A 2 -6.60 15.34 7.39
C ALA A 2 -7.48 15.58 6.14
N GLU A 3 -6.88 15.48 4.95
CA GLU A 3 -7.59 15.57 3.67
C GLU A 3 -8.62 14.43 3.49
N TYR A 4 -8.24 13.19 3.81
CA TYR A 4 -9.15 12.04 3.72
C TYR A 4 -10.30 12.15 4.73
N LYS A 5 -10.01 12.59 5.96
CA LYS A 5 -11.02 12.89 6.98
C LYS A 5 -12.02 13.93 6.45
N GLY A 6 -11.54 15.03 5.86
CA GLY A 6 -12.39 16.08 5.30
C GLY A 6 -13.32 15.55 4.20
N ARG A 7 -12.81 14.69 3.31
CA ARG A 7 -13.62 14.02 2.28
C ARG A 7 -14.70 13.10 2.87
N VAL A 8 -14.40 12.40 3.98
CA VAL A 8 -15.40 11.60 4.69
C VAL A 8 -16.46 12.49 5.36
N GLU A 9 -16.04 13.59 6.01
CA GLU A 9 -16.97 14.57 6.62
C GLU A 9 -17.88 15.23 5.58
N GLU A 10 -17.35 15.53 4.39
CA GLU A 10 -18.12 16.05 3.26
C GLU A 10 -19.12 15.01 2.73
N ALA A 11 -18.68 13.76 2.53
CA ALA A 11 -19.57 12.67 2.13
C ALA A 11 -20.69 12.42 3.16
N MET A 12 -20.40 12.59 4.46
CA MET A 12 -21.41 12.53 5.52
C MET A 12 -22.36 13.73 5.48
N ALA A 13 -21.86 14.93 5.18
CA ALA A 13 -22.66 16.14 5.07
C ALA A 13 -23.66 16.07 3.92
N GLU A 14 -23.22 15.65 2.73
CA GLU A 14 -24.07 15.45 1.54
C GLU A 14 -25.24 14.49 1.81
N ARG A 15 -25.03 13.54 2.73
CA ARG A 15 -26.00 12.51 3.11
C ARG A 15 -26.79 12.85 4.37
N GLY A 16 -26.62 14.05 4.92
CA GLY A 16 -27.33 14.50 6.12
C GLY A 16 -26.93 13.76 7.41
N LEU A 17 -25.75 13.11 7.46
CA LEU A 17 -25.35 12.23 8.56
C LEU A 17 -24.65 12.97 9.72
N ASN A 18 -24.31 14.25 9.56
CA ASN A 18 -23.51 15.02 10.54
C ASN A 18 -24.16 15.16 11.93
N GLY A 19 -25.50 15.08 12.00
CA GLY A 19 -26.23 15.08 13.28
C GLY A 19 -26.27 13.73 13.98
N ARG A 20 -25.86 12.67 13.29
CA ARG A 20 -26.11 11.27 13.66
C ARG A 20 -24.84 10.47 13.88
N ALA A 21 -23.81 10.75 13.09
CA ALA A 21 -22.48 10.19 13.26
C ALA A 21 -21.41 11.27 13.14
N LYS A 22 -20.24 10.95 13.71
CA LYS A 22 -19.06 11.80 13.71
C LYS A 22 -17.86 10.98 13.28
N VAL A 23 -16.89 11.69 12.69
CA VAL A 23 -15.61 11.11 12.31
C VAL A 23 -14.48 11.79 13.07
N GLN A 24 -13.60 10.99 13.65
CA GLN A 24 -12.40 11.44 14.33
C GLN A 24 -11.18 10.83 13.64
N ALA A 25 -10.06 11.56 13.65
CA ALA A 25 -8.81 11.07 13.10
C ALA A 25 -7.69 11.24 14.12
N THR A 26 -6.99 10.15 14.41
CA THR A 26 -5.81 10.13 15.29
C THR A 26 -4.71 9.34 14.60
N GLY A 27 -3.60 10.01 14.27
CA GLY A 27 -2.53 9.40 13.46
C GLY A 27 -3.04 9.00 12.07
N ASN A 28 -2.98 7.71 11.75
CA ASN A 28 -3.52 7.13 10.52
C ASN A 28 -4.87 6.41 10.73
N THR A 29 -5.46 6.53 11.92
CA THR A 29 -6.70 5.84 12.27
C THR A 29 -7.88 6.79 12.16
N LEU A 30 -8.89 6.41 11.39
CA LEU A 30 -10.17 7.10 11.24
C LEU A 30 -11.22 6.34 12.07
N THR A 31 -11.80 7.00 13.06
CA THR A 31 -12.85 6.41 13.90
C THR A 31 -14.19 7.01 13.53
N LEU A 32 -15.15 6.19 13.12
CA LEU A 32 -16.55 6.56 12.95
C LEU A 32 -17.31 6.22 14.23
N ALA A 33 -18.11 7.14 14.75
CA ALA A 33 -18.92 6.89 15.93
C ALA A 33 -20.27 7.61 15.86
N GLY A 34 -21.34 6.97 16.31
CA GLY A 34 -22.67 7.57 16.37
C GLY A 34 -23.78 6.57 16.06
N LYS A 35 -24.99 7.08 15.79
CA LYS A 35 -26.17 6.29 15.50
C LYS A 35 -26.67 6.47 14.07
N LEU A 36 -26.37 5.50 13.21
CA LEU A 36 -26.83 5.49 11.81
C LEU A 36 -27.84 4.38 11.59
N ARG A 37 -28.63 4.50 10.53
CA ARG A 37 -29.39 3.35 10.02
C ARG A 37 -28.48 2.44 9.19
N PRO A 38 -28.79 1.15 9.06
CA PRO A 38 -28.01 0.20 8.26
C PRO A 38 -27.68 0.67 6.83
N ALA A 39 -28.61 1.26 6.07
CA ALA A 39 -28.25 1.75 4.73
C ALA A 39 -27.43 3.04 4.75
N GLU A 40 -27.69 3.95 5.68
CA GLU A 40 -26.86 5.15 5.85
C GLU A 40 -25.41 4.77 6.13
N HIS A 41 -25.24 3.78 7.00
CA HIS A 41 -23.94 3.20 7.28
C HIS A 41 -23.37 2.45 6.06
N GLY A 42 -24.16 1.64 5.36
CA GLY A 42 -23.74 0.94 4.15
C GLY A 42 -23.25 1.87 3.04
N GLU A 43 -23.92 3.00 2.83
CA GLU A 43 -23.49 4.05 1.89
C GLU A 43 -22.18 4.70 2.33
N LEU A 44 -22.01 4.96 3.63
CA LEU A 44 -20.77 5.47 4.19
C LEU A 44 -19.62 4.46 4.00
N LEU A 45 -19.88 3.16 4.16
CA LEU A 45 -18.91 2.09 3.96
C LEU A 45 -18.54 1.89 2.48
N LYS A 46 -19.45 2.15 1.53
CA LYS A 46 -19.11 2.19 0.08
C LYS A 46 -18.08 3.26 -0.22
N PHE A 47 -18.19 4.43 0.42
CA PHE A 47 -17.19 5.48 0.29
C PHE A 47 -15.86 5.08 0.94
N LEU A 48 -15.91 4.53 2.16
CA LEU A 48 -14.73 4.11 2.92
C LEU A 48 -13.97 2.94 2.30
N ARG A 49 -14.59 2.15 1.41
CA ARG A 49 -13.91 1.11 0.61
C ARG A 49 -12.75 1.65 -0.22
N ASN A 50 -12.79 2.93 -0.59
CA ASN A 50 -11.73 3.59 -1.35
C ASN A 50 -10.73 4.33 -0.43
N ALA A 51 -10.66 3.96 0.85
CA ALA A 51 -9.67 4.52 1.75
C ALA A 51 -8.25 4.29 1.24
N PRO A 52 -7.35 5.27 1.38
CA PRO A 52 -5.92 5.06 1.20
C PRO A 52 -5.44 3.88 2.05
N SER A 53 -4.52 3.09 1.51
CA SER A 53 -4.08 1.83 2.15
C SER A 53 -3.35 2.02 3.49
N ASP A 54 -2.92 3.22 3.82
CA ASP A 54 -2.31 3.60 5.10
C ASP A 54 -3.36 3.96 6.17
N VAL A 55 -4.63 4.11 5.80
CA VAL A 55 -5.71 4.50 6.72
C VAL A 55 -6.36 3.28 7.35
N ARG A 56 -6.33 3.21 8.68
CA ARG A 56 -7.07 2.22 9.45
C ARG A 56 -8.44 2.78 9.81
N VAL A 57 -9.52 2.13 9.38
CA VAL A 57 -10.88 2.52 9.77
C VAL A 57 -11.31 1.71 10.98
N ILE A 58 -11.73 2.41 12.03
CA ILE A 58 -12.36 1.86 13.22
C ILE A 58 -13.82 2.31 13.20
N ASP A 59 -14.72 1.35 13.30
CA ASP A 59 -16.14 1.56 13.19
C ASP A 59 -16.81 1.33 14.54
N HIS A 60 -17.34 2.40 15.12
CA HIS A 60 -18.13 2.43 16.36
C HIS A 60 -19.52 3.00 16.07
N ILE A 61 -20.06 2.72 14.88
CA ILE A 61 -21.45 3.02 14.57
C ILE A 61 -22.35 2.03 15.31
N GLU A 62 -23.19 2.58 16.18
CA GLU A 62 -24.38 1.91 16.68
C GLU A 62 -25.50 2.09 15.67
N TYR A 63 -26.41 1.13 15.62
CA TYR A 63 -27.54 1.29 14.74
C TYR A 63 -28.76 1.90 15.44
N ASP A 64 -29.51 2.68 14.66
CA ASP A 64 -30.78 3.26 15.05
C ASP A 64 -31.96 2.37 14.60
N ASP A 65 -32.61 1.75 15.57
CA ASP A 65 -33.69 0.77 15.40
C ASP A 65 -35.09 1.41 15.42
N THR A 66 -35.19 2.74 15.43
CA THR A 66 -36.47 3.43 15.56
C THR A 66 -37.38 3.14 14.36
N PRO A 67 -38.58 2.56 14.53
CA PRO A 67 -39.47 2.21 13.42
C PRO A 67 -39.88 3.45 12.60
N LEU A 68 -39.76 3.35 11.28
CA LEU A 68 -40.31 4.34 10.36
C LEU A 68 -41.85 4.24 10.37
N ALA A 69 -42.54 5.38 10.47
CA ALA A 69 -43.98 5.44 10.26
C ALA A 69 -44.33 4.91 8.87
N ALA A 70 -45.46 4.21 8.74
CA ALA A 70 -45.86 3.32 7.64
C ALA A 70 -46.06 3.97 6.24
N ALA A 71 -45.46 5.13 5.95
CA ALA A 71 -45.58 5.86 4.69
C ALA A 71 -44.23 6.13 4.00
N GLY A 72 -43.17 5.38 4.34
CA GLY A 72 -41.85 5.48 3.73
C GLY A 72 -41.53 4.33 2.78
N ASN A 73 -40.82 4.63 1.70
CA ASN A 73 -40.40 3.69 0.67
C ASN A 73 -39.54 2.54 1.29
N PRO A 74 -39.76 1.25 0.96
CA PRO A 74 -39.03 0.11 1.55
C PRO A 74 -37.51 0.11 1.29
N GLU A 75 -37.03 1.00 0.41
CA GLU A 75 -35.63 1.18 0.05
C GLU A 75 -34.85 2.08 1.04
N GLU A 76 -35.54 2.79 1.94
CA GLU A 76 -34.89 3.54 3.03
C GLU A 76 -34.55 2.63 4.23
N GLY A 77 -33.69 1.65 4.01
CA GLY A 77 -32.49 1.47 4.81
C GLY A 77 -32.50 1.37 6.34
N GLY A 78 -33.65 1.25 6.98
CA GLY A 78 -33.78 0.99 8.41
C GLY A 78 -33.31 -0.41 8.78
N HIS A 79 -33.22 -0.67 10.09
CA HIS A 79 -33.25 -2.05 10.58
C HIS A 79 -34.42 -2.79 9.93
N PRO A 80 -34.25 -4.09 9.65
CA PRO A 80 -35.36 -4.88 9.13
C PRO A 80 -36.60 -4.69 9.99
N VAL A 81 -37.65 -4.07 9.46
CA VAL A 81 -38.95 -4.12 10.11
C VAL A 81 -39.64 -5.34 9.54
N PRO A 82 -39.79 -6.43 10.31
CA PRO A 82 -40.44 -7.62 9.79
C PRO A 82 -41.90 -7.30 9.46
N GLY A 83 -42.38 -7.70 8.28
CA GLY A 83 -43.83 -7.70 8.04
C GLY A 83 -44.55 -8.55 9.09
N ALA A 84 -45.84 -8.25 9.34
CA ALA A 84 -46.65 -8.98 10.33
C ALA A 84 -46.52 -10.51 10.13
N GLY A 85 -46.16 -11.24 11.20
CA GLY A 85 -45.98 -12.70 11.13
C GLY A 85 -44.59 -13.17 10.71
N ARG A 86 -43.71 -12.28 10.23
CA ARG A 86 -42.39 -12.60 9.66
C ARG A 86 -41.28 -12.11 10.57
N GLY A 87 -40.06 -12.59 10.35
CA GLY A 87 -38.85 -12.14 11.02
C GLY A 87 -37.83 -11.60 10.02
N ALA A 88 -36.68 -11.21 10.53
CA ALA A 88 -35.56 -10.75 9.71
C ALA A 88 -34.21 -11.03 10.36
N ILE A 89 -33.18 -11.12 9.52
CA ILE A 89 -31.80 -11.32 9.94
C ILE A 89 -30.99 -10.14 9.40
N HIS A 90 -30.23 -9.51 10.28
CA HIS A 90 -29.26 -8.50 9.91
C HIS A 90 -27.85 -9.05 10.12
N VAL A 91 -26.98 -8.90 9.13
CA VAL A 91 -25.65 -9.51 9.09
C VAL A 91 -24.60 -8.43 9.00
N VAL A 92 -23.69 -8.42 9.97
CA VAL A 92 -22.55 -7.50 10.07
C VAL A 92 -21.28 -8.32 10.22
N THR A 93 -20.23 -7.93 9.51
CA THR A 93 -18.93 -8.59 9.56
C THR A 93 -17.83 -7.59 9.91
N ASP A 94 -16.76 -8.08 10.53
CA ASP A 94 -15.53 -7.30 10.73
C ASP A 94 -14.76 -7.07 9.42
N VAL A 95 -15.08 -7.85 8.38
CA VAL A 95 -14.56 -7.69 7.01
C VAL A 95 -15.65 -7.14 6.10
N LEU A 96 -15.45 -5.95 5.57
CA LEU A 96 -16.45 -5.27 4.73
C LEU A 96 -16.67 -5.97 3.38
N GLY A 97 -17.93 -6.03 2.95
CA GLY A 97 -18.33 -6.62 1.67
C GLY A 97 -18.02 -8.11 1.60
N ALA A 98 -18.17 -8.84 2.70
CA ALA A 98 -18.25 -10.30 2.66
C ALA A 98 -19.60 -10.71 2.08
N THR A 99 -19.62 -11.79 1.30
CA THR A 99 -20.88 -12.27 0.72
C THR A 99 -21.57 -13.16 1.75
N ALA A 100 -22.74 -12.74 2.21
CA ALA A 100 -23.66 -13.50 3.02
C ALA A 100 -24.66 -14.24 2.12
N VAL A 101 -24.83 -15.54 2.33
CA VAL A 101 -25.76 -16.42 1.62
C VAL A 101 -26.72 -17.02 2.63
N LEU A 102 -28.02 -16.77 2.45
CA LEU A 102 -29.06 -17.32 3.32
C LEU A 102 -29.67 -18.56 2.67
N HIS A 103 -29.61 -19.67 3.38
CA HIS A 103 -30.25 -20.92 3.05
C HIS A 103 -31.53 -21.10 3.85
N GLY A 104 -32.62 -21.44 3.16
CA GLY A 104 -33.89 -21.74 3.77
C GLY A 104 -33.91 -23.11 4.48
N PRO A 105 -35.01 -23.46 5.15
CA PRO A 105 -35.15 -24.72 5.88
C PRO A 105 -34.95 -25.97 5.01
N ALA A 106 -35.23 -25.88 3.71
CA ALA A 106 -35.01 -26.94 2.74
C ALA A 106 -33.56 -26.99 2.18
N GLY A 107 -32.62 -26.22 2.76
CA GLY A 107 -31.21 -26.13 2.34
C GLY A 107 -30.94 -25.32 1.08
N ARG A 108 -31.99 -24.86 0.38
CA ARG A 108 -31.86 -24.06 -0.85
C ARG A 108 -31.43 -22.63 -0.54
N VAL A 109 -30.57 -22.08 -1.38
CA VAL A 109 -30.23 -20.65 -1.35
C VAL A 109 -31.48 -19.84 -1.62
N LEU A 110 -31.84 -18.95 -0.70
CA LEU A 110 -32.97 -18.04 -0.83
C LEU A 110 -32.53 -16.67 -1.36
N SER A 111 -31.42 -16.16 -0.83
CA SER A 111 -30.90 -14.85 -1.18
C SER A 111 -29.43 -14.73 -0.82
N LYS A 112 -28.75 -13.75 -1.42
CA LYS A 112 -27.37 -13.38 -1.12
C LYS A 112 -27.22 -11.86 -1.09
N CYS A 113 -26.32 -11.35 -0.26
CA CYS A 113 -26.01 -9.93 -0.18
C CYS A 113 -24.55 -9.72 0.27
N ASP A 114 -24.01 -8.53 0.01
CA ASP A 114 -22.70 -8.14 0.52
C ASP A 114 -22.87 -7.37 1.84
N THR A 115 -22.10 -7.74 2.86
CA THR A 115 -22.22 -7.19 4.20
C THR A 115 -21.68 -5.75 4.32
N PRO A 116 -22.25 -4.92 5.22
CA PRO A 116 -23.42 -5.22 6.06
C PRO A 116 -24.72 -5.28 5.23
N CYS A 117 -25.59 -6.24 5.54
CA CYS A 117 -26.85 -6.42 4.81
C CYS A 117 -27.92 -7.14 5.62
N SER A 118 -29.14 -7.13 5.10
CA SER A 118 -30.33 -7.66 5.77
C SER A 118 -31.14 -8.61 4.89
N PHE A 119 -31.68 -9.64 5.51
CA PHE A 119 -32.69 -10.53 4.94
C PHE A 119 -34.04 -10.28 5.61
N ASN A 120 -34.97 -9.68 4.86
CA ASN A 120 -36.26 -9.25 5.37
C ASN A 120 -37.37 -10.26 5.05
N ASN A 121 -38.50 -10.15 5.76
CA ASN A 121 -39.73 -10.89 5.47
C ASN A 121 -39.55 -12.43 5.45
N LEU A 122 -38.76 -12.95 6.39
CA LEU A 122 -38.50 -14.38 6.54
C LEU A 122 -39.64 -15.06 7.32
N ALA A 123 -40.10 -16.22 6.88
CA ALA A 123 -41.04 -17.02 7.66
C ALA A 123 -40.36 -17.54 8.93
N PRO A 124 -41.05 -17.65 10.09
CA PRO A 124 -40.47 -18.24 11.30
C PRO A 124 -40.04 -19.69 11.07
N ALA A 125 -38.73 -19.94 11.07
CA ALA A 125 -38.14 -21.25 10.81
C ALA A 125 -36.64 -21.25 11.16
N GLN A 126 -35.99 -22.42 11.02
CA GLN A 126 -34.54 -22.53 11.09
C GLN A 126 -33.92 -22.27 9.71
N TYR A 127 -32.93 -21.39 9.66
CA TYR A 127 -32.16 -21.02 8.47
C TYR A 127 -30.69 -21.37 8.67
N SER A 128 -29.94 -21.46 7.58
CA SER A 128 -28.48 -21.48 7.64
C SER A 128 -27.93 -20.25 6.93
N LEU A 129 -27.02 -19.54 7.60
CA LEU A 129 -26.31 -18.39 7.07
C LEU A 129 -24.86 -18.81 6.80
N GLU A 130 -24.43 -18.70 5.56
CA GLU A 130 -23.04 -18.84 5.15
C GLU A 130 -22.47 -17.45 4.85
N VAL A 131 -21.29 -17.14 5.37
CA VAL A 131 -20.59 -15.88 5.10
C VAL A 131 -19.19 -16.21 4.59
N GLN A 132 -18.85 -15.66 3.42
CA GLN A 132 -17.61 -15.92 2.74
C GLN A 132 -16.95 -14.65 2.21
N LYS A 133 -15.62 -14.63 2.24
CA LYS A 133 -14.77 -13.63 1.59
C LYS A 133 -13.49 -14.31 1.16
N GLY A 134 -13.01 -14.03 -0.06
CA GLY A 134 -11.72 -14.55 -0.52
C GLY A 134 -10.60 -14.20 0.46
N GLY A 135 -9.75 -15.18 0.79
CA GLY A 135 -8.68 -15.03 1.78
C GLY A 135 -9.09 -15.17 3.26
N TYR A 136 -10.34 -15.53 3.54
CA TYR A 136 -10.86 -15.78 4.88
C TYR A 136 -11.53 -17.16 4.96
N GLN A 137 -11.55 -17.74 6.15
CA GLN A 137 -12.28 -18.97 6.42
C GLN A 137 -13.79 -18.69 6.36
N SER A 138 -14.54 -19.45 5.56
CA SER A 138 -15.99 -19.31 5.51
C SER A 138 -16.61 -19.71 6.84
N VAL A 139 -17.64 -18.98 7.24
CA VAL A 139 -18.39 -19.24 8.46
C VAL A 139 -19.80 -19.65 8.08
N GLN A 140 -20.24 -20.80 8.58
CA GLN A 140 -21.62 -21.25 8.44
C GLN A 140 -22.25 -21.40 9.82
N THR A 141 -23.42 -20.79 10.01
CA THR A 141 -24.17 -20.82 11.27
C THR A 141 -25.64 -21.13 11.04
N ALA A 142 -26.31 -21.73 12.02
CA ALA A 142 -27.75 -21.98 12.00
C ALA A 142 -28.48 -20.92 12.83
N LEU A 143 -29.56 -20.37 12.30
CA LEU A 143 -30.30 -19.26 12.88
C LEU A 143 -31.78 -19.63 13.03
N GLN A 144 -32.34 -19.38 14.21
CA GLN A 144 -33.77 -19.58 14.46
C GLN A 144 -34.52 -18.25 14.34
N VAL A 145 -35.20 -18.05 13.21
CA VAL A 145 -36.03 -16.86 13.00
C VAL A 145 -37.36 -17.04 13.70
N LYS A 146 -37.73 -16.07 14.53
CA LYS A 146 -39.02 -16.01 15.25
C LYS A 146 -39.94 -14.97 14.61
N ASN A 147 -41.24 -15.13 14.84
CA ASN A 147 -42.25 -14.16 14.41
C ASN A 147 -41.99 -12.78 15.04
N GLY A 148 -41.95 -11.73 14.23
CA GLY A 148 -41.68 -10.35 14.62
C GLY A 148 -40.24 -10.10 15.09
N GLY A 149 -39.39 -11.13 15.09
CA GLY A 149 -38.02 -11.03 15.60
C GLY A 149 -37.07 -10.49 14.55
N VAL A 150 -36.22 -9.55 14.95
CA VAL A 150 -35.02 -9.13 14.23
C VAL A 150 -33.82 -9.75 14.93
N GLN A 151 -33.01 -10.49 14.18
CA GLN A 151 -31.82 -11.14 14.71
C GLN A 151 -30.56 -10.52 14.10
N ASP A 152 -29.77 -9.84 14.92
CA ASP A 152 -28.45 -9.35 14.52
C ASP A 152 -27.42 -10.49 14.60
N GLN A 153 -26.65 -10.67 13.53
CA GLN A 153 -25.57 -11.64 13.42
C GLN A 153 -24.27 -10.90 13.14
N LYS A 154 -23.43 -10.84 14.18
CA LYS A 154 -22.06 -10.32 14.10
C LYS A 154 -21.13 -11.48 13.82
N ILE A 155 -20.60 -11.54 12.61
CA ILE A 155 -19.72 -12.61 12.15
C ILE A 155 -18.30 -12.09 12.08
N LYS A 156 -17.38 -12.78 12.76
CA LYS A 156 -15.95 -12.51 12.68
C LYS A 156 -15.33 -13.47 11.67
N LEU A 157 -14.67 -12.97 10.63
CA LEU A 157 -14.00 -13.81 9.64
C LEU A 157 -12.51 -13.94 9.98
N GLU A 158 -12.03 -15.17 10.12
CA GLU A 158 -10.62 -15.45 10.37
C GLU A 158 -9.84 -15.47 9.05
N SER A 159 -8.73 -14.72 8.98
CA SER A 159 -7.92 -14.66 7.77
C SER A 159 -7.12 -15.96 7.59
N LEU A 160 -7.09 -16.47 6.35
CA LEU A 160 -6.27 -17.62 5.97
C LEU A 160 -4.84 -17.22 5.60
N ALA A 161 -4.48 -15.94 5.64
CA ALA A 161 -3.14 -15.50 5.33
C ALA A 161 -2.14 -15.85 6.43
N LYS A 162 -1.04 -16.49 6.02
CA LYS A 162 0.17 -16.61 6.87
C LYS A 162 1.13 -15.42 6.68
N GLY A 163 0.75 -14.46 5.84
CA GLY A 163 1.53 -13.26 5.57
C GLY A 163 2.74 -13.50 4.66
N ILE A 164 3.74 -12.64 4.81
CA ILE A 164 5.00 -12.69 4.06
C ILE A 164 6.20 -12.62 4.99
N TYR A 165 7.21 -13.45 4.73
CA TYR A 165 8.55 -13.31 5.27
C TYR A 165 9.45 -12.61 4.24
N ILE A 166 10.06 -11.50 4.63
CA ILE A 166 10.90 -10.67 3.78
C ILE A 166 12.29 -10.63 4.38
N SER A 167 13.30 -11.02 3.61
CA SER A 167 14.71 -10.86 3.94
C SER A 167 15.42 -10.02 2.88
N SER A 168 16.51 -9.35 3.26
CA SER A 168 17.37 -8.68 2.30
C SER A 168 18.85 -8.85 2.60
N GLN A 169 19.67 -8.69 1.56
CA GLN A 169 21.12 -8.60 1.66
C GLN A 169 21.59 -7.24 1.11
N PRO A 170 22.10 -6.33 1.96
CA PRO A 170 22.28 -6.46 3.41
C PRO A 170 20.95 -6.45 4.19
N PRO A 171 20.92 -6.96 5.43
CA PRO A 171 19.76 -6.83 6.32
C PRO A 171 19.62 -5.39 6.85
N GLY A 172 18.49 -5.10 7.50
CA GLY A 172 18.20 -3.79 8.10
C GLY A 172 17.46 -2.81 7.18
N ALA A 173 16.90 -3.28 6.07
CA ALA A 173 16.15 -2.43 5.16
C ALA A 173 14.76 -2.12 5.72
N ASP A 174 14.37 -0.85 5.67
CA ASP A 174 13.00 -0.41 5.96
C ASP A 174 12.04 -0.98 4.91
N VAL A 175 10.93 -1.57 5.38
CA VAL A 175 9.92 -2.19 4.52
C VAL A 175 8.73 -1.26 4.33
N PHE A 176 8.29 -1.09 3.08
CA PHE A 176 7.11 -0.32 2.71
C PHE A 176 6.15 -1.20 1.90
N ILE A 177 4.88 -1.25 2.31
CA ILE A 177 3.81 -1.97 1.61
C ILE A 177 2.77 -0.94 1.16
N ASN A 178 2.49 -0.89 -0.14
CA ASN A 178 1.60 0.10 -0.77
C ASN A 178 1.94 1.55 -0.36
N GLY A 179 3.24 1.85 -0.23
CA GLY A 179 3.74 3.16 0.18
C GLY A 179 3.80 3.41 1.69
N ALA A 180 3.17 2.56 2.52
CA ALA A 180 3.17 2.70 3.98
C ALA A 180 4.36 1.99 4.64
N LYS A 181 5.11 2.70 5.49
CA LYS A 181 6.22 2.12 6.27
C LYS A 181 5.70 1.13 7.31
N GLN A 182 6.32 -0.05 7.38
CA GLN A 182 5.94 -1.11 8.30
C GLN A 182 6.75 -1.05 9.61
N SER A 183 6.19 -1.61 10.68
CA SER A 183 6.85 -1.72 11.98
C SER A 183 7.87 -2.85 11.98
N GLY A 184 9.01 -2.65 11.31
CA GLY A 184 10.11 -3.61 11.25
C GLY A 184 11.06 -3.37 10.09
N GLN A 185 12.25 -3.94 10.18
CA GLN A 185 13.27 -3.96 9.13
C GLN A 185 13.57 -5.40 8.74
N THR A 186 14.11 -5.61 7.54
CA THR A 186 14.49 -6.96 7.09
C THR A 186 15.58 -7.58 7.99
N PRO A 187 15.50 -8.88 8.32
CA PRO A 187 14.42 -9.80 8.01
C PRO A 187 13.18 -9.62 8.90
N VAL A 188 11.97 -9.66 8.31
CA VAL A 188 10.69 -9.46 9.02
C VAL A 188 9.56 -10.33 8.46
N THR A 189 8.66 -10.80 9.32
CA THR A 189 7.38 -11.41 8.93
C THR A 189 6.24 -10.41 9.11
N LEU A 190 5.46 -10.17 8.06
CA LEU A 190 4.31 -9.26 8.08
C LEU A 190 3.00 -10.02 7.86
N PRO A 191 1.99 -9.86 8.73
CA PRO A 191 0.68 -10.47 8.56
C PRO A 191 -0.13 -9.70 7.51
N LEU A 192 0.05 -10.07 6.24
CA LEU A 192 -0.69 -9.50 5.12
C LEU A 192 -1.77 -10.46 4.66
N ALA A 193 -2.99 -9.94 4.46
CA ALA A 193 -4.08 -10.70 3.85
C ALA A 193 -3.72 -11.13 2.41
N PRO A 194 -4.42 -12.13 1.85
CA PRO A 194 -4.19 -12.56 0.48
C PRO A 194 -4.56 -11.44 -0.51
N GLY A 195 -3.69 -11.22 -1.51
CA GLY A 195 -3.84 -10.08 -2.42
C GLY A 195 -2.54 -9.68 -3.11
N GLN A 196 -2.63 -8.62 -3.93
CA GLN A 196 -1.50 -8.01 -4.62
C GLN A 196 -1.05 -6.76 -3.87
N TYR A 197 0.26 -6.62 -3.67
CA TYR A 197 0.84 -5.49 -2.95
C TYR A 197 2.07 -4.94 -3.70
N ASN A 198 2.27 -3.63 -3.61
CA ASN A 198 3.51 -2.97 -4.01
C ASN A 198 4.47 -2.98 -2.82
N LEU A 199 5.63 -3.60 -2.98
CA LEU A 199 6.68 -3.65 -1.98
C LEU A 199 7.82 -2.71 -2.38
N VAL A 200 8.28 -1.91 -1.42
CA VAL A 200 9.53 -1.15 -1.55
C VAL A 200 10.41 -1.41 -0.34
N LEU A 201 11.69 -1.71 -0.56
CA LEU A 201 12.71 -1.80 0.48
C LEU A 201 13.67 -0.63 0.36
N ARG A 202 13.99 0.02 1.48
CA ARG A 202 14.95 1.13 1.52
C ARG A 202 16.02 0.86 2.56
N LEU A 203 17.27 0.92 2.13
CA LEU A 203 18.43 0.87 3.01
C LEU A 203 19.35 2.07 2.68
N PRO A 204 19.76 2.89 3.67
CA PRO A 204 20.66 4.01 3.42
C PRO A 204 21.95 3.57 2.73
N GLY A 205 22.34 4.27 1.65
CA GLY A 205 23.51 3.90 0.83
C GLY A 205 23.21 2.91 -0.30
N TYR A 206 21.99 2.36 -0.37
CA TYR A 206 21.59 1.36 -1.37
C TYR A 206 20.47 1.88 -2.27
N GLU A 207 20.41 1.35 -3.49
CA GLU A 207 19.29 1.53 -4.40
C GLU A 207 18.03 0.92 -3.80
N ALA A 208 16.90 1.61 -3.95
CA ALA A 208 15.63 1.10 -3.43
C ALA A 208 15.19 -0.09 -4.29
N TYR A 209 14.88 -1.20 -3.64
CA TYR A 209 14.23 -2.32 -4.32
C TYR A 209 12.74 -2.03 -4.41
N ALA A 210 12.14 -2.21 -5.58
CA ALA A 210 10.71 -2.08 -5.80
C ALA A 210 10.18 -3.29 -6.59
N GLY A 211 9.06 -3.86 -6.16
CA GLY A 211 8.44 -4.99 -6.84
C GLY A 211 7.00 -5.23 -6.41
N ASN A 212 6.25 -5.95 -7.25
CA ASN A 212 4.90 -6.41 -6.93
C ASN A 212 4.98 -7.81 -6.31
N ILE A 213 4.27 -8.01 -5.20
CA ILE A 213 4.19 -9.30 -4.50
C ILE A 213 2.74 -9.77 -4.44
N GLN A 214 2.56 -11.09 -4.59
CA GLN A 214 1.27 -11.75 -4.43
C GLN A 214 1.29 -12.61 -3.16
N ILE A 215 0.38 -12.32 -2.24
CA ILE A 215 0.14 -13.14 -1.05
C ILE A 215 -0.94 -14.15 -1.38
N LYS A 216 -0.65 -15.43 -1.15
CA LYS A 216 -1.55 -16.55 -1.42
C LYS A 216 -2.21 -17.04 -0.12
N ASP A 217 -3.40 -17.60 -0.25
CA ASP A 217 -4.12 -18.22 0.87
C ASP A 217 -3.31 -19.37 1.48
N ASN A 218 -3.29 -19.45 2.81
CA ASN A 218 -2.78 -20.55 3.62
C ASN A 218 -1.28 -20.90 3.46
N ILE A 219 -0.52 -20.09 2.72
CA ILE A 219 0.92 -20.24 2.48
C ILE A 219 1.64 -18.97 2.92
N GLN A 220 2.76 -19.11 3.64
CA GLN A 220 3.62 -17.97 3.94
C GLN A 220 4.47 -17.66 2.72
N THR A 221 4.23 -16.52 2.08
CA THR A 221 5.07 -16.05 0.97
C THR A 221 6.47 -15.74 1.49
N GLN A 222 7.51 -16.09 0.74
CA GLN A 222 8.89 -15.74 1.07
C GLN A 222 9.48 -14.85 -0.02
N LEU A 223 10.18 -13.80 0.39
CA LEU A 223 10.95 -12.94 -0.50
C LEU A 223 12.34 -12.72 0.07
N ASN A 224 13.35 -12.94 -0.78
CA ASN A 224 14.74 -12.60 -0.49
C ASN A 224 15.20 -11.59 -1.54
N ALA A 225 15.54 -10.38 -1.10
CA ALA A 225 15.94 -9.29 -2.00
C ALA A 225 17.42 -8.92 -1.83
N THR A 226 18.16 -8.80 -2.92
CA THR A 226 19.52 -8.25 -2.90
C THR A 226 19.45 -6.76 -3.19
N LEU A 227 20.03 -5.94 -2.31
CA LEU A 227 20.11 -4.50 -2.47
C LEU A 227 21.49 -4.14 -3.02
N ASN A 228 21.51 -3.37 -4.10
CA ASN A 228 22.74 -2.87 -4.70
C ASN A 228 23.11 -1.54 -4.05
N GLU A 229 24.39 -1.32 -3.75
CA GLU A 229 24.86 -0.01 -3.30
C GLU A 229 24.53 1.03 -4.38
N LYS A 230 24.10 2.23 -3.96
CA LYS A 230 24.02 3.34 -4.91
C LYS A 230 25.42 3.52 -5.48
N SER A 231 25.54 3.51 -6.81
CA SER A 231 26.73 4.02 -7.46
C SER A 231 26.87 5.49 -7.06
N ALA A 232 27.61 5.74 -5.98
CA ALA A 232 28.31 6.99 -5.86
C ALA A 232 29.19 7.01 -7.09
N THR A 233 28.82 7.79 -8.12
CA THR A 233 29.82 8.26 -9.06
C THR A 233 30.78 9.04 -8.18
N ARG A 234 31.81 8.36 -7.67
CA ARG A 234 32.82 8.91 -6.78
C ARG A 234 33.56 9.92 -7.64
N VAL A 235 33.06 11.15 -7.65
CA VAL A 235 33.57 12.20 -8.51
C VAL A 235 34.93 12.61 -7.96
N ALA A 236 35.95 12.46 -8.80
CA ALA A 236 37.28 12.96 -8.57
C ALA A 236 37.63 13.97 -9.67
N TRP A 237 38.70 14.73 -9.45
CA TRP A 237 39.11 15.77 -10.38
C TRP A 237 40.55 15.55 -10.83
N ALA A 238 40.84 15.88 -12.09
CA ALA A 238 42.19 16.00 -12.59
C ALA A 238 42.43 17.44 -13.05
N GLN A 239 43.40 18.12 -12.44
CA GLN A 239 43.93 19.39 -12.91
C GLN A 239 45.05 19.09 -13.90
N VAL A 240 44.84 19.44 -15.17
CA VAL A 240 45.72 19.03 -16.26
C VAL A 240 46.34 20.25 -16.91
N ASN A 241 47.66 20.32 -16.95
CA ASN A 241 48.44 21.40 -17.54
C ASN A 241 49.46 20.84 -18.54
N THR A 242 49.64 21.52 -19.68
CA THR A 242 50.71 21.21 -20.62
C THR A 242 51.54 22.41 -21.03
N ASP A 243 52.76 22.14 -21.46
CA ASP A 243 53.62 23.08 -22.17
C ASP A 243 54.00 22.52 -23.55
N PRO A 244 53.56 23.14 -24.67
CA PRO A 244 52.67 24.29 -24.75
C PRO A 244 51.22 23.97 -24.32
N LYS A 245 50.46 25.04 -24.00
CA LYS A 245 49.03 24.96 -23.65
C LYS A 245 48.16 24.65 -24.88
N GLY A 246 46.92 24.24 -24.64
CA GLY A 246 45.92 24.00 -25.68
C GLY A 246 45.81 22.55 -26.15
N ALA A 247 46.38 21.60 -25.41
CA ALA A 247 46.26 20.18 -25.72
C ALA A 247 44.86 19.67 -25.34
N GLU A 248 44.21 18.92 -26.24
CA GLU A 248 42.95 18.22 -25.98
C GLU A 248 43.15 17.15 -24.92
N ILE A 249 42.21 17.05 -23.98
CA ILE A 249 42.24 16.10 -22.87
C ILE A 249 41.26 14.96 -23.15
N LEU A 250 41.79 13.73 -23.23
CA LEU A 250 40.99 12.51 -23.33
C LEU A 250 41.17 11.65 -22.07
N VAL A 251 40.08 11.12 -21.54
CA VAL A 251 40.08 10.18 -20.40
C VAL A 251 39.60 8.83 -20.91
N ASP A 252 40.42 7.80 -20.73
CA ASP A 252 40.20 6.43 -21.23
C ASP A 252 39.83 6.38 -22.72
N GLY A 253 40.44 7.26 -23.51
CA GLY A 253 40.23 7.37 -24.95
C GLY A 253 39.00 8.18 -25.37
N THR A 254 38.18 8.67 -24.43
CA THR A 254 37.03 9.55 -24.72
C THR A 254 37.42 11.02 -24.56
N SER A 255 37.12 11.86 -25.55
CA SER A 255 37.38 13.30 -25.47
C SER A 255 36.47 13.94 -24.41
N THR A 256 37.07 14.77 -23.54
CA THR A 256 36.33 15.53 -22.53
C THR A 256 35.74 16.84 -23.09
N GLY A 257 36.09 17.21 -24.32
CA GLY A 257 35.77 18.52 -24.90
C GLY A 257 36.55 19.70 -24.30
N GLN A 258 37.50 19.44 -23.40
CA GLN A 258 38.31 20.47 -22.74
C GLN A 258 39.78 20.44 -23.22
N PHE A 259 40.45 21.58 -23.10
CA PHE A 259 41.83 21.79 -23.51
C PHE A 259 42.67 22.36 -22.37
N THR A 260 43.94 21.98 -22.27
CA THR A 260 44.82 22.41 -21.17
C THR A 260 45.14 23.92 -21.21
N PRO A 261 45.26 24.60 -20.05
CA PRO A 261 45.06 24.08 -18.70
C PRO A 261 43.57 23.98 -18.34
N ALA A 262 43.13 22.83 -17.82
CA ALA A 262 41.74 22.62 -17.42
C ALA A 262 41.58 21.63 -16.26
N ARG A 263 40.45 21.73 -15.56
CA ARG A 263 40.05 20.81 -14.49
C ARG A 263 38.93 19.92 -15.00
N VAL A 264 39.21 18.64 -15.19
CA VAL A 264 38.26 17.66 -15.73
C VAL A 264 37.76 16.72 -14.63
N GLN A 265 36.50 16.33 -14.71
CA GLN A 265 35.92 15.33 -13.83
C GLN A 265 36.32 13.94 -14.31
N VAL A 266 36.80 13.10 -13.38
CA VAL A 266 37.25 11.73 -13.63
C VAL A 266 36.62 10.83 -12.58
N PRO A 267 36.11 9.64 -12.92
CA PRO A 267 35.68 8.68 -11.90
C PRO A 267 36.84 8.36 -10.94
N ALA A 268 36.53 8.03 -9.68
CA ALA A 268 37.57 7.54 -8.77
C ALA A 268 38.06 6.17 -9.25
N GLY A 269 39.37 6.02 -9.38
CA GLY A 269 39.98 4.82 -9.97
C GLY A 269 41.27 5.10 -10.72
N LEU A 270 41.74 4.08 -11.42
CA LEU A 270 42.90 4.15 -12.31
C LEU A 270 42.41 4.53 -13.72
N HIS A 271 42.89 5.66 -14.24
CA HIS A 271 42.46 6.18 -15.54
C HIS A 271 43.65 6.56 -16.42
N ASN A 272 43.49 6.42 -17.73
CA ASN A 272 44.48 6.85 -18.71
C ASN A 272 44.10 8.22 -19.29
N VAL A 273 44.88 9.23 -18.93
CA VAL A 273 44.75 10.58 -19.49
C VAL A 273 45.67 10.70 -20.70
N THR A 274 45.09 10.99 -21.86
CA THR A 274 45.82 11.23 -23.11
C THR A 274 45.74 12.70 -23.48
N LEU A 275 46.88 13.29 -23.83
CA LEU A 275 47.02 14.70 -24.18
C LEU A 275 47.40 14.78 -25.66
N ARG A 276 46.58 15.47 -26.45
CA ARG A 276 46.74 15.57 -27.90
C ARG A 276 46.79 17.02 -28.35
N LEU A 277 47.89 17.41 -29.00
CA LEU A 277 48.06 18.72 -29.61
C LEU A 277 48.58 18.57 -31.04
N ASN A 278 48.03 19.32 -31.99
CA ASN A 278 48.47 19.26 -33.38
C ASN A 278 49.93 19.71 -33.51
N GLY A 279 50.74 18.99 -34.30
CA GLY A 279 52.18 19.21 -34.40
C GLY A 279 53.04 18.60 -33.28
N TYR A 280 52.44 17.98 -32.25
CA TYR A 280 53.15 17.38 -31.11
C TYR A 280 52.87 15.88 -30.97
N GLN A 281 53.81 15.15 -30.37
CA GLN A 281 53.65 13.75 -29.98
C GLN A 281 52.58 13.65 -28.88
N GLN A 282 51.71 12.64 -28.98
CA GLN A 282 50.70 12.37 -27.95
C GLN A 282 51.38 11.92 -26.65
N ALA A 283 50.97 12.50 -25.53
CA ALA A 283 51.41 12.05 -24.21
C ALA A 283 50.30 11.23 -23.54
N LYS A 284 50.68 10.14 -22.86
CA LYS A 284 49.77 9.29 -22.11
C LYS A 284 50.26 9.14 -20.69
N ARG A 285 49.37 9.37 -19.72
CA ARG A 285 49.64 9.20 -18.29
C ARG A 285 48.53 8.40 -17.64
N THR A 286 48.92 7.35 -16.94
CA THR A 286 48.04 6.63 -16.03
C THR A 286 48.05 7.33 -14.69
N VAL A 287 46.87 7.70 -14.19
CA VAL A 287 46.70 8.36 -12.90
C VAL A 287 45.73 7.57 -12.04
N GLN A 288 46.09 7.41 -10.77
CA GLN A 288 45.17 6.92 -9.75
C GLN A 288 44.53 8.13 -9.09
N VAL A 289 43.20 8.23 -9.16
CA VAL A 289 42.46 9.34 -8.56
C VAL A 289 41.56 8.81 -7.45
N SER A 290 41.70 9.38 -6.26
CA SER A 290 40.87 9.04 -5.10
C SER A 290 39.61 9.91 -5.07
N GLU A 291 38.52 9.37 -4.53
CA GLU A 291 37.25 10.07 -4.34
C GLU A 291 37.43 11.43 -3.64
N GLY A 292 36.79 12.48 -4.18
CA GLY A 292 36.90 13.85 -3.67
C GLY A 292 38.28 14.51 -3.85
N GLY A 293 39.29 13.75 -4.26
CA GLY A 293 40.65 14.21 -4.51
C GLY A 293 40.78 14.98 -5.82
N THR A 294 41.84 15.78 -5.91
CA THR A 294 42.30 16.38 -7.18
C THR A 294 43.73 15.92 -7.45
N VAL A 295 43.95 15.24 -8.57
CA VAL A 295 45.29 14.91 -9.05
C VAL A 295 45.79 16.00 -10.00
N THR A 296 47.05 16.42 -9.87
CA THR A 296 47.66 17.39 -10.79
C THR A 296 48.55 16.66 -11.79
N ILE A 297 48.32 16.91 -13.08
CA ILE A 297 49.10 16.36 -14.19
C ILE A 297 49.76 17.53 -14.90
N ASN A 298 51.10 17.54 -14.92
CA ASN A 298 51.89 18.52 -15.65
C ASN A 298 52.75 17.79 -16.68
N GLU A 299 52.59 18.11 -17.96
CA GLU A 299 53.31 17.41 -19.03
C GLU A 299 53.88 18.39 -20.08
N SER A 300 55.13 18.22 -20.48
CA SER A 300 55.73 18.97 -21.58
C SER A 300 55.66 18.14 -22.87
N LEU A 301 54.98 18.67 -23.88
CA LEU A 301 54.77 17.98 -25.14
C LEU A 301 55.97 18.17 -26.07
N ARG A 302 56.38 17.09 -26.74
CA ARG A 302 57.50 17.10 -27.70
C ARG A 302 56.97 17.29 -29.13
N PRO A 303 57.58 18.16 -29.96
CA PRO A 303 57.24 18.27 -31.38
C PRO A 303 57.37 16.93 -32.11
N LYS A 304 56.60 16.76 -33.18
CA LYS A 304 56.72 15.60 -34.08
C LYS A 304 57.95 15.66 -34.97
#